data_AF-A0A9D8K5F6-F1
#
_entry.id   AF-A0A9D8K5F6-F1
#
_cell.length_a   1.000
_cell.length_b   1.000
_cell.length_c   1.000
_cell.angle_alpha   90.00
_cell.angle_beta   90.00
_cell.angle_gamma   90.00
#
_symmetry.space_group_name_H-M   'P 1'
#
loop_
_entity.id
_entity.type
_entity.pdbx_description
1 polymer ?
#
loop_
_entity_poly.entity_id
_entity_poly.type
_entity_poly.pdbx_seq_one_letter_code
_entity_poly.pdbx_strand_id
1 'polypeptide(L)'
;MGLCITYSLLLKGATRQEVRELLGELHREAGELSLEDLEELVDLEGEACHLLKGDPKTPDPDFKVKFGAMTMEDLAVIHNRGKERIPSCKNLIGFEVFPGAGCSTCTFGLASQAATPDEWQWYDYCKTQYASSPEYGGLEHFLKCHLAVTKILDGCQRLGILEDVSDESGYWEERKLEGLIDCLSRYNFFTAAAIGTAKDLLEPLGYKAEAPILNRPDFEHLEARGRSAPPAWEAPTAPAPPEAEKKPEVGENPEAES
;
A
#
# COMPACT_ATOMS: atom_id res chain seq x y z
N MET A 1 -7.35 -8.32 -6.59
CA MET A 1 -6.92 -9.28 -5.56
C MET A 1 -5.43 -9.55 -5.72
N GLY A 2 -4.68 -9.49 -4.62
CA GLY A 2 -3.29 -9.90 -4.57
C GLY A 2 -2.56 -9.29 -3.39
N LEU A 3 -1.48 -9.93 -2.94
CA LEU A 3 -0.80 -9.58 -1.70
C LEU A 3 -0.32 -8.11 -1.70
N CYS A 4 -0.91 -7.33 -0.80
CA CYS A 4 -0.67 -5.90 -0.64
C CYS A 4 -0.18 -5.54 0.77
N ILE A 5 0.65 -4.50 0.85
CA ILE A 5 0.89 -3.73 2.07
C ILE A 5 0.21 -2.39 1.88
N THR A 6 -0.70 -2.02 2.78
CA THR A 6 -1.36 -0.71 2.84
C THR A 6 -0.85 0.08 4.04
N TYR A 7 -0.71 1.39 3.94
CA TYR A 7 -0.24 2.21 5.05
C TYR A 7 -0.85 3.61 5.03
N SER A 8 -0.94 4.22 6.21
CA SER A 8 -1.23 5.64 6.38
C SER A 8 -0.13 6.34 7.18
N LEU A 9 0.09 7.61 6.83
CA LEU A 9 1.06 8.48 7.49
C LEU A 9 0.33 9.70 8.04
N LEU A 10 0.73 10.17 9.22
CA LEU A 10 0.12 11.30 9.90
C LEU A 10 1.17 12.12 10.64
N LEU A 11 1.13 13.44 10.48
CA LEU A 11 1.93 14.38 11.24
C LEU A 11 1.13 15.65 11.54
N LYS A 12 1.13 16.10 12.80
CA LYS A 12 0.34 17.26 13.24
C LYS A 12 1.23 18.41 13.69
N GLY A 13 0.80 19.63 13.40
CA GLY A 13 1.45 20.85 13.86
C GLY A 13 2.82 21.12 13.25
N ALA A 14 3.20 20.39 12.20
CA ALA A 14 4.45 20.59 11.49
C ALA A 14 4.33 21.66 10.41
N THR A 15 5.37 22.48 10.29
CA THR A 15 5.54 23.42 9.19
C THR A 15 5.93 22.68 7.92
N ARG A 16 5.68 23.29 6.75
CA ARG A 16 6.11 22.71 5.46
C ARG A 16 7.62 22.47 5.38
N GLN A 17 8.43 23.29 6.05
CA GLN A 17 9.88 23.10 6.07
C GLN A 17 10.27 21.85 6.87
N GLU A 18 9.67 21.63 8.03
CA GLU A 18 9.90 20.42 8.84
C GLU A 18 9.45 19.16 8.07
N VAL A 19 8.32 19.21 7.38
CA VAL A 19 7.86 18.11 6.51
C VAL A 19 8.85 17.82 5.38
N ARG A 20 9.38 18.87 4.73
CA ARG A 20 10.40 18.72 3.67
C ARG A 20 11.66 18.06 4.19
N GLU A 21 12.15 18.48 5.35
CA GLU A 21 13.35 17.91 5.98
C GLU A 21 13.14 16.45 6.36
N LEU A 22 11.99 16.13 6.94
CA LEU A 22 11.62 14.78 7.34
C LEU A 22 11.51 13.84 6.13
N LEU A 23 10.78 14.24 5.08
CA LEU A 23 10.66 13.42 3.87
C LEU A 23 11.95 13.38 3.05
N GLY A 24 12.80 14.41 3.13
CA GLY A 24 14.14 14.39 2.55
C GLY A 24 15.08 13.42 3.27
N GLU A 25 14.90 13.20 4.58
CA GLU A 25 15.57 12.12 5.30
C GLU A 25 15.06 10.76 4.84
N LEU A 26 13.75 10.54 4.85
CA LEU A 26 13.15 9.29 4.39
C LEU A 26 13.53 8.93 2.95
N HIS A 27 13.54 9.91 2.05
CA HIS A 27 13.92 9.75 0.65
C HIS A 27 15.38 9.31 0.49
N ARG A 28 16.31 9.91 1.25
CA ARG A 28 17.71 9.49 1.26
C ARG A 28 17.86 8.05 1.74
N GLU A 29 17.14 7.67 2.79
CA GLU A 29 17.17 6.29 3.30
C GLU A 29 16.60 5.29 2.29
N ALA A 30 15.52 5.66 1.58
CA ALA A 30 14.99 4.86 0.48
C ALA A 30 16.03 4.69 -0.64
N GLY A 31 16.84 5.72 -0.92
CA GLY A 31 17.91 5.69 -1.92
C GLY A 31 19.07 4.74 -1.60
N GLU A 32 19.19 4.29 -0.35
CA GLU A 32 20.18 3.27 0.05
C GLU A 32 19.68 1.83 -0.18
N LEU A 33 18.37 1.67 -0.44
CA LEU A 33 17.76 0.37 -0.71
C LEU A 33 17.98 -0.05 -2.16
N SER A 34 17.97 -1.36 -2.41
CA SER A 34 18.02 -1.90 -3.76
C SER A 34 16.64 -1.85 -4.43
N LEU A 35 16.19 -0.64 -4.77
CA LEU A 35 14.97 -0.40 -5.54
C LEU A 35 15.23 -0.51 -7.05
N GLU A 36 14.19 -0.71 -7.84
CA GLU A 36 14.28 -0.59 -9.30
C GLU A 36 14.25 0.87 -9.72
N ASP A 37 13.39 1.67 -9.08
CA ASP A 37 13.34 3.11 -9.29
C ASP A 37 12.97 3.86 -8.01
N LEU A 38 13.49 5.07 -7.89
CA LEU A 38 13.19 6.04 -6.85
C LEU A 38 13.15 7.42 -7.49
N GLU A 39 11.94 7.97 -7.60
CA GLU A 39 11.73 9.29 -8.20
C GLU A 39 12.19 10.41 -7.27
N GLU A 40 12.37 11.60 -7.83
CA GLU A 40 12.74 12.79 -7.06
C GLU A 40 11.69 13.15 -6.00
N LEU A 41 12.13 13.83 -4.95
CA LEU A 41 11.24 14.38 -3.94
C LEU A 41 10.46 15.56 -4.54
N VAL A 42 9.18 15.33 -4.79
CA VAL A 42 8.23 16.32 -5.30
C VAL A 42 7.72 17.18 -4.16
N ASP A 43 7.59 18.48 -4.44
CA ASP A 43 7.17 19.46 -3.45
C ASP A 43 6.31 20.56 -4.08
N LEU A 44 5.01 20.47 -3.82
CA LEU A 44 3.97 21.25 -4.48
C LEU A 44 3.17 22.06 -3.46
N GLU A 45 2.66 23.19 -3.92
CA GLU A 45 1.83 24.09 -3.14
C GLU A 45 0.69 24.67 -3.98
N GLY A 46 -0.44 24.90 -3.33
CA GLY A 46 -1.63 25.51 -3.91
C GLY A 46 -2.06 24.78 -5.17
N GLU A 47 -2.21 25.53 -6.26
CA GLU A 47 -2.77 25.00 -7.50
C GLU A 47 -1.93 23.92 -8.18
N ALA A 48 -0.65 23.82 -7.84
CA ALA A 48 0.22 22.77 -8.35
C ALA A 48 -0.17 21.38 -7.83
N CYS A 49 -0.88 21.29 -6.70
CA CYS A 49 -1.35 20.03 -6.12
C CYS A 49 -2.55 19.42 -6.88
N HIS A 50 -3.14 20.14 -7.85
CA HIS A 50 -4.39 19.72 -8.46
C HIS A 50 -4.19 18.70 -9.61
N LEU A 51 -4.85 17.54 -9.52
CA LEU A 51 -4.78 16.45 -10.52
C LEU A 51 -5.36 16.77 -11.91
N LEU A 52 -6.29 17.73 -12.01
CA LEU A 52 -7.09 17.96 -13.23
C LEU A 52 -6.71 19.25 -13.97
N LYS A 53 -5.57 19.86 -13.65
CA LYS A 53 -5.10 21.07 -14.34
C LYS A 53 -4.23 20.68 -15.53
N GLY A 54 -4.81 20.56 -16.73
CA GLY A 54 -4.02 20.36 -17.93
C GLY A 54 -4.80 19.91 -19.16
N ASP A 55 -4.13 19.89 -20.31
CA ASP A 55 -4.60 19.17 -21.50
C ASP A 55 -4.61 17.66 -21.15
N PRO A 56 -5.75 16.95 -21.28
CA PRO A 56 -5.82 15.51 -21.05
C PRO A 56 -4.83 14.68 -21.87
N LYS A 57 -4.23 15.27 -22.91
CA LYS A 57 -3.22 14.65 -23.76
C LYS A 57 -1.79 14.78 -23.24
N THR A 58 -1.56 15.63 -22.23
CA THR A 58 -0.25 15.82 -21.61
C THR A 58 -0.23 15.08 -20.27
N PRO A 59 0.58 14.02 -20.12
CA PRO A 59 0.74 13.34 -18.85
C PRO A 59 1.26 14.31 -17.78
N ASP A 60 0.61 14.35 -16.62
CA ASP A 60 1.09 15.04 -15.45
C ASP A 60 2.20 14.18 -14.81
N PRO A 61 3.47 14.65 -14.76
CA PRO A 61 4.58 13.86 -14.21
C PRO A 61 4.38 13.54 -12.73
N ASP A 62 3.64 14.39 -12.00
CA ASP A 62 3.42 14.24 -10.55
C ASP A 62 2.12 13.46 -10.25
N PHE A 63 1.47 12.88 -11.26
CA PHE A 63 0.13 12.30 -11.15
C PHE A 63 0.01 11.29 -10.00
N LYS A 64 1.00 10.41 -9.84
CA LYS A 64 0.96 9.35 -8.82
C LYS A 64 1.12 9.91 -7.41
N VAL A 65 2.04 10.84 -7.20
CA VAL A 65 2.24 11.52 -5.91
C VAL A 65 1.00 12.34 -5.55
N LYS A 66 0.39 13.03 -6.52
CA LYS A 66 -0.89 13.74 -6.33
C LYS A 66 -2.04 12.80 -6.00
N PHE A 67 -2.03 11.58 -6.53
CA PHE A 67 -3.04 10.56 -6.21
C PHE A 67 -2.92 10.08 -4.75
N GLY A 68 -1.69 9.87 -4.24
CA GLY A 68 -1.47 9.52 -2.82
C GLY A 68 -1.87 10.61 -1.82
N ALA A 69 -1.90 11.88 -2.26
CA ALA A 69 -2.36 13.02 -1.47
C ALA A 69 -3.89 13.19 -1.41
N MET A 70 -4.65 12.37 -2.15
CA MET A 70 -6.10 12.50 -2.24
C MET A 70 -6.81 12.04 -0.97
N THR A 71 -7.88 12.76 -0.63
CA THR A 71 -8.87 12.26 0.32
C THR A 71 -9.93 11.40 -0.37
N MET A 72 -10.71 10.65 0.41
CA MET A 72 -11.90 9.94 -0.11
C MET A 72 -12.93 10.91 -0.70
N GLU A 73 -12.99 12.16 -0.20
CA GLU A 73 -13.85 13.20 -0.77
C GLU A 73 -13.36 13.60 -2.17
N ASP A 74 -12.05 13.77 -2.36
CA ASP A 74 -11.46 14.07 -3.66
C ASP A 74 -11.75 12.93 -4.66
N LEU A 75 -11.62 11.66 -4.24
CA LEU A 75 -11.93 10.49 -5.08
C LEU A 75 -13.41 10.45 -5.48
N ALA A 76 -14.33 10.74 -4.54
CA ALA A 76 -15.76 10.78 -4.83
C ALA A 76 -16.13 11.88 -5.84
N VAL A 77 -15.45 13.03 -5.79
CA VAL A 77 -15.64 14.12 -6.76
C VAL A 77 -15.22 13.69 -8.17
N ILE A 78 -14.07 13.05 -8.31
CA ILE A 78 -13.59 12.54 -9.62
C ILE A 78 -14.60 11.58 -10.24
N HIS A 79 -15.16 10.66 -9.46
CA HIS A 79 -16.11 9.65 -9.96
C HIS A 79 -17.46 10.25 -10.39
N ASN A 80 -17.92 11.32 -9.72
CA ASN A 80 -19.24 11.88 -9.97
C ASN A 80 -19.32 12.84 -11.18
N ARG A 81 -18.22 13.08 -11.92
CA ARG A 81 -18.15 14.03 -13.06
C ARG A 81 -18.82 15.39 -12.76
N GLY A 82 -18.91 15.75 -11.48
CA GLY A 82 -19.53 16.97 -10.98
C GLY A 82 -18.54 18.11 -11.13
N LYS A 83 -19.00 19.19 -11.78
CA LYS A 83 -18.20 20.37 -12.08
C LYS A 83 -17.57 20.96 -10.80
N GLU A 84 -16.29 21.33 -10.92
CA GLU A 84 -15.58 22.29 -10.07
C GLU A 84 -15.65 22.03 -8.56
N ARG A 85 -14.98 20.95 -8.11
CA ARG A 85 -14.32 21.03 -6.81
C ARG A 85 -12.83 20.81 -7.01
N ILE A 86 -12.10 21.89 -6.74
CA ILE A 86 -10.66 21.93 -6.68
C ILE A 86 -10.22 20.89 -5.61
N PRO A 87 -9.25 20.01 -5.89
CA PRO A 87 -8.74 19.06 -4.89
C PRO A 87 -8.43 19.78 -3.59
N SER A 88 -8.80 19.17 -2.47
CA SER A 88 -8.66 19.82 -1.15
C SER A 88 -7.21 20.11 -0.76
N CYS A 89 -6.24 19.53 -1.48
CA CYS A 89 -4.82 19.56 -1.16
C CYS A 89 -4.20 20.94 -1.40
N LYS A 90 -3.57 21.47 -0.35
CA LYS A 90 -2.89 22.77 -0.36
C LYS A 90 -1.38 22.66 -0.37
N ASN A 91 -0.83 21.66 0.32
CA ASN A 91 0.59 21.38 0.32
C ASN A 91 0.78 19.88 0.15
N LEU A 92 1.77 19.49 -0.65
CA LEU A 92 2.12 18.11 -0.93
C LEU A 92 3.63 18.01 -0.99
N ILE A 93 4.21 17.13 -0.18
CA ILE A 93 5.60 16.72 -0.33
C ILE A 93 5.61 15.20 -0.36
N GLY A 94 6.28 14.61 -1.33
CA GLY A 94 6.33 13.16 -1.45
C GLY A 94 7.14 12.69 -2.63
N PHE A 95 7.32 11.38 -2.74
CA PHE A 95 8.09 10.74 -3.79
C PHE A 95 7.48 9.39 -4.14
N GLU A 96 7.81 8.91 -5.34
CA GLU A 96 7.40 7.61 -5.83
C GLU A 96 8.53 6.59 -5.70
N VAL A 97 8.15 5.36 -5.37
CA VAL A 97 9.01 4.20 -5.26
C VAL A 97 8.50 3.11 -6.18
N PHE A 98 9.40 2.56 -6.99
CA PHE A 98 9.18 1.30 -7.69
C PHE A 98 10.09 0.22 -7.09
N PRO A 99 9.55 -0.69 -6.25
CA PRO A 99 10.38 -1.71 -5.60
C PRO A 99 11.05 -2.65 -6.59
N GLY A 100 10.34 -3.01 -7.67
CA GLY A 100 10.85 -3.82 -8.76
C GLY A 100 9.79 -4.50 -9.59
N ALA A 101 10.23 -5.11 -10.70
CA ALA A 101 9.36 -5.79 -11.65
C ALA A 101 8.40 -6.78 -10.96
N GLY A 102 7.12 -6.75 -11.34
CA GLY A 102 6.05 -7.52 -10.70
C GLY A 102 5.44 -6.86 -9.45
N CYS A 103 5.95 -5.71 -9.00
CA CYS A 103 5.26 -4.86 -8.02
C CYS A 103 4.40 -3.79 -8.69
N SER A 104 3.43 -3.23 -7.96
CA SER A 104 2.94 -1.88 -8.26
C SER A 104 3.93 -0.85 -7.73
N THR A 105 3.93 0.34 -8.33
CA THR A 105 4.56 1.52 -7.72
C THR A 105 3.76 1.93 -6.49
N CYS A 106 4.42 2.58 -5.55
CA CYS A 106 3.82 3.15 -4.33
C CYS A 106 4.47 4.50 -4.03
N THR A 107 3.82 5.33 -3.23
CA THR A 107 4.26 6.69 -2.93
C THR A 107 4.33 6.92 -1.43
N PHE A 108 5.31 7.72 -1.02
CA PHE A 108 5.50 8.13 0.36
C PHE A 108 5.48 9.65 0.40
N GLY A 109 4.69 10.22 1.29
CA GLY A 109 4.54 11.65 1.36
C GLY A 109 3.73 12.11 2.54
N LEU A 110 3.49 13.41 2.57
CA LEU A 110 2.63 14.08 3.52
C LEU A 110 1.94 15.21 2.76
N ALA A 111 0.61 15.26 2.87
CA ALA A 111 -0.21 16.30 2.27
C ALA A 111 -1.14 16.94 3.30
N SER A 112 -1.26 18.26 3.26
CA SER A 112 -2.19 19.01 4.10
C SER A 112 -3.34 19.55 3.26
N GLN A 113 -4.56 19.43 3.78
CA GLN A 113 -5.76 19.94 3.10
C GLN A 113 -6.03 21.40 3.51
N ALA A 114 -6.71 22.17 2.65
CA ALA A 114 -7.06 23.56 2.96
C ALA A 114 -7.96 23.68 4.21
N ALA A 115 -8.78 22.66 4.48
CA ALA A 115 -9.65 22.59 5.66
C ALA A 115 -8.90 22.23 6.95
N THR A 116 -7.77 21.53 6.84
CA THR A 116 -6.96 21.02 7.95
C THR A 116 -5.48 21.32 7.70
N PRO A 117 -5.07 22.60 7.63
CA PRO A 117 -3.72 22.98 7.21
C PRO A 117 -2.62 22.55 8.19
N ASP A 118 -2.98 22.26 9.44
CA ASP A 118 -2.06 21.80 10.50
C ASP A 118 -1.97 20.26 10.60
N GLU A 119 -2.69 19.54 9.74
CA GLU A 119 -2.73 18.07 9.69
C GLU A 119 -2.22 17.59 8.34
N TRP A 120 -1.09 16.88 8.39
CA TRP A 120 -0.46 16.28 7.23
C TRP A 120 -0.76 14.79 7.23
N GLN A 121 -1.33 14.31 6.14
CA GLN A 121 -1.78 12.93 6.01
C GLN A 121 -1.35 12.34 4.68
N TRP A 122 -1.25 11.01 4.64
CA TRP A 122 -1.00 10.24 3.43
C TRP A 122 -1.64 8.86 3.54
N TYR A 123 -2.01 8.29 2.40
CA TYR A 123 -2.44 6.91 2.32
C TYR A 123 -1.99 6.34 0.99
N ASP A 124 -1.39 5.16 1.02
CA ASP A 124 -1.09 4.41 -0.20
C ASP A 124 -0.95 2.91 0.07
N TYR A 125 -0.69 2.15 -0.99
CA TYR A 125 -0.47 0.72 -0.92
C TYR A 125 0.54 0.26 -1.97
N CYS A 126 1.19 -0.87 -1.71
CA CYS A 126 2.05 -1.55 -2.66
C CYS A 126 1.65 -3.01 -2.81
N LYS A 127 1.33 -3.41 -4.03
CA LYS A 127 1.12 -4.81 -4.38
C LYS A 127 2.46 -5.43 -4.78
N THR A 128 2.87 -6.50 -4.10
CA THR A 128 4.18 -7.13 -4.30
C THR A 128 4.10 -8.56 -4.85
N GLN A 129 2.90 -9.17 -4.85
CA GLN A 129 2.70 -10.58 -5.19
C GLN A 129 3.41 -11.07 -6.47
N TYR A 130 3.34 -10.30 -7.56
CA TYR A 130 3.82 -10.77 -8.86
C TYR A 130 5.34 -10.63 -9.03
N ALA A 131 6.04 -9.96 -8.10
CA ALA A 131 7.51 -10.02 -8.04
C ALA A 131 8.02 -11.46 -7.82
N SER A 132 7.16 -12.37 -7.35
CA SER A 132 7.47 -13.80 -7.24
C SER A 132 7.45 -14.57 -8.57
N SER A 133 7.19 -13.92 -9.71
CA SER A 133 7.23 -14.58 -11.01
C SER A 133 8.65 -15.07 -11.33
N PRO A 134 8.83 -16.31 -11.86
CA PRO A 134 10.14 -16.81 -12.26
C PRO A 134 10.89 -15.88 -13.23
N GLU A 135 10.16 -15.16 -14.08
CA GLU A 135 10.74 -14.22 -15.05
C GLU A 135 11.44 -13.01 -14.40
N TYR A 136 11.08 -12.69 -13.15
CA TYR A 136 11.68 -11.58 -12.38
C TYR A 136 12.68 -12.07 -11.32
N GLY A 137 12.98 -13.36 -11.26
CA GLY A 137 13.87 -13.94 -10.25
C GLY A 137 13.16 -14.67 -9.11
N GLY A 138 11.84 -14.84 -9.20
CA GLY A 138 11.08 -15.70 -8.29
C GLY A 138 11.07 -15.22 -6.84
N LEU A 139 11.21 -16.15 -5.90
CA LEU A 139 11.03 -15.86 -4.47
C LEU A 139 12.03 -14.83 -3.94
N GLU A 140 13.28 -14.89 -4.38
CA GLU A 140 14.33 -13.98 -3.93
C GLU A 140 14.01 -12.53 -4.31
N HIS A 141 13.56 -12.31 -5.55
CA HIS A 141 13.14 -10.98 -6.02
C HIS A 141 11.91 -10.47 -5.29
N PHE A 142 10.93 -11.35 -5.02
CA PHE A 142 9.79 -11.00 -4.17
C PHE A 142 10.21 -10.53 -2.78
N LEU A 143 11.07 -11.30 -2.10
CA LEU A 143 11.53 -10.95 -0.76
C LEU A 143 12.28 -9.62 -0.78
N LYS A 144 13.16 -9.40 -1.76
CA LYS A 144 13.84 -8.12 -1.96
C LYS A 144 12.85 -6.95 -2.05
N CYS A 145 11.84 -7.06 -2.92
CA CYS A 145 10.87 -5.99 -3.14
C CYS A 145 9.99 -5.73 -1.90
N HIS A 146 9.41 -6.78 -1.32
CA HIS A 146 8.53 -6.66 -0.16
C HIS A 146 9.28 -6.10 1.05
N LEU A 147 10.49 -6.60 1.31
CA LEU A 147 11.32 -6.12 2.41
C LEU A 147 11.77 -4.67 2.20
N ALA A 148 12.03 -4.24 0.97
CA ALA A 148 12.36 -2.84 0.68
C ALA A 148 11.22 -1.90 1.09
N VAL A 149 9.97 -2.21 0.75
CA VAL A 149 8.79 -1.43 1.17
C VAL A 149 8.69 -1.39 2.69
N THR A 150 8.83 -2.54 3.37
CA THR A 150 8.77 -2.58 4.84
C THR A 150 9.89 -1.78 5.51
N LYS A 151 11.08 -1.70 4.91
CA LYS A 151 12.18 -0.88 5.44
C LYS A 151 11.90 0.61 5.33
N ILE A 152 11.24 1.06 4.26
CA ILE A 152 10.81 2.46 4.15
C ILE A 152 9.77 2.75 5.24
N LEU A 153 8.83 1.83 5.49
CA LEU A 153 7.86 1.96 6.58
C LEU A 153 8.51 1.94 7.98
N ASP A 154 9.56 1.16 8.20
CA ASP A 154 10.37 1.23 9.42
C ASP A 154 11.00 2.64 9.57
N GLY A 155 11.43 3.25 8.45
CA GLY A 155 11.86 4.65 8.39
C GLY A 155 10.75 5.63 8.80
N CYS A 156 9.55 5.48 8.24
CA CYS A 156 8.38 6.26 8.64
C CYS A 156 8.06 6.14 10.14
N GLN A 157 8.16 4.93 10.69
CA GLN A 157 7.95 4.68 12.13
C GLN A 157 8.99 5.40 12.98
N ARG A 158 10.27 5.28 12.61
CA ARG A 158 11.37 5.95 13.30
C ARG A 158 11.25 7.47 13.27
N LEU A 159 10.80 8.04 12.15
CA LEU A 159 10.55 9.47 11.98
C LEU A 159 9.26 9.94 12.67
N GLY A 160 8.48 9.03 13.26
CA GLY A 160 7.27 9.36 14.01
C GLY A 160 6.09 9.79 13.15
N ILE A 161 6.07 9.41 11.88
CA ILE A 161 4.99 9.77 10.93
C ILE A 161 4.11 8.58 10.52
N LEU A 162 4.46 7.36 10.93
CA LEU A 162 3.66 6.18 10.61
C LEU A 162 2.42 6.13 11.52
N GLU A 163 1.23 6.13 10.91
CA GLU A 163 -0.03 6.02 11.63
C GLU A 163 -0.51 4.58 11.70
N ASP A 164 -0.64 3.91 10.54
CA ASP A 164 -1.13 2.55 10.43
C ASP A 164 -0.44 1.78 9.29
N VAL A 165 -0.31 0.46 9.46
CA VAL A 165 0.11 -0.47 8.41
C VAL A 165 -0.78 -1.70 8.50
N SER A 166 -1.30 -2.11 7.35
CA SER A 166 -1.97 -3.39 7.18
C SER A 166 -1.26 -4.16 6.07
N ASP A 167 -0.50 -5.16 6.47
CA ASP A 167 0.18 -6.09 5.58
C ASP A 167 -0.60 -7.40 5.52
N GLU A 168 -1.18 -7.72 4.36
CA GLU A 168 -1.98 -8.93 4.18
C GLU A 168 -1.20 -10.23 4.44
N SER A 169 0.14 -10.17 4.49
CA SER A 169 0.97 -11.32 4.84
C SER A 169 1.15 -11.53 6.35
N GLY A 170 0.89 -10.51 7.16
CA GLY A 170 1.23 -10.46 8.58
C GLY A 170 2.74 -10.30 8.86
N TYR A 171 3.55 -10.06 7.83
CA TYR A 171 4.99 -9.90 8.01
C TYR A 171 5.34 -8.62 8.77
N TRP A 172 4.61 -7.52 8.55
CA TRP A 172 4.81 -6.28 9.29
C TRP A 172 4.79 -6.46 10.82
N GLU A 173 3.85 -7.26 11.33
CA GLU A 173 3.69 -7.50 12.76
C GLU A 173 4.64 -8.60 13.25
N GLU A 174 4.74 -9.70 12.53
CA GLU A 174 5.45 -10.89 13.01
C GLU A 174 6.95 -10.89 12.67
N ARG A 175 7.32 -10.20 11.58
CA ARG A 175 8.67 -10.19 10.99
C ARG A 175 9.24 -11.58 10.73
N LYS A 176 8.38 -12.55 10.42
CA LYS A 176 8.75 -13.94 10.09
C LYS A 176 8.70 -14.19 8.60
N LEU A 177 9.85 -14.51 8.01
CA LEU A 177 9.95 -14.78 6.57
C LEU A 177 9.15 -16.03 6.18
N GLU A 178 9.07 -17.03 7.04
CA GLU A 178 8.31 -18.26 6.77
C GLU A 178 6.82 -17.93 6.55
N GLY A 179 6.24 -17.09 7.42
CA GLY A 179 4.84 -16.66 7.29
C GLY A 179 4.59 -15.86 6.01
N LEU A 180 5.52 -14.98 5.64
CA LEU A 180 5.48 -14.22 4.40
C LEU A 180 5.50 -15.13 3.16
N ILE A 181 6.41 -16.10 3.13
CA ILE A 181 6.58 -17.06 2.01
C ILE A 181 5.35 -17.96 1.87
N ASP A 182 4.82 -18.45 3.00
CA ASP A 182 3.61 -19.27 3.02
C ASP A 182 2.38 -18.47 2.55
N CYS A 183 2.26 -17.20 2.97
CA CYS A 183 1.18 -16.33 2.53
C CYS A 183 1.26 -16.07 1.01
N LEU A 184 2.44 -15.70 0.50
CA LEU A 184 2.66 -15.53 -0.93
C LEU A 184 2.22 -16.76 -1.74
N SER A 185 2.64 -17.94 -1.29
CA SER A 185 2.31 -19.20 -1.96
C SER A 185 0.81 -19.41 -2.06
N ARG A 186 0.08 -19.20 -0.96
CA ARG A 186 -1.39 -19.28 -0.91
C ARG A 186 -2.04 -18.28 -1.86
N TYR A 187 -1.58 -17.03 -1.86
CA TYR A 187 -2.10 -15.99 -2.77
C TYR A 187 -1.92 -16.38 -4.24
N ASN A 188 -0.75 -16.89 -4.62
CA ASN A 188 -0.46 -17.32 -5.98
C ASN A 188 -1.37 -18.47 -6.43
N PHE A 189 -1.51 -19.52 -5.62
CA PHE A 189 -2.38 -20.66 -5.95
C PHE A 189 -3.85 -20.25 -6.04
N PHE A 190 -4.35 -19.50 -5.04
CA PHE A 190 -5.73 -19.05 -5.01
C PHE A 190 -6.07 -18.15 -6.20
N THR A 191 -5.20 -17.16 -6.48
CA THR A 191 -5.42 -16.23 -7.59
C THR A 191 -5.42 -16.95 -8.93
N ALA A 192 -4.49 -17.90 -9.14
CA ALA A 192 -4.44 -18.70 -10.35
C ALA A 192 -5.70 -19.55 -10.53
N ALA A 193 -6.14 -20.27 -9.49
CA ALA A 193 -7.34 -21.10 -9.55
C ALA A 193 -8.63 -20.29 -9.77
N ALA A 194 -8.78 -19.15 -9.09
CA ALA A 194 -9.96 -18.30 -9.23
C ALA A 194 -10.07 -17.68 -10.63
N ILE A 195 -8.97 -17.10 -11.13
CA ILE A 195 -8.93 -16.49 -12.46
C ILE A 195 -9.05 -17.54 -13.56
N GLY A 196 -8.41 -18.70 -13.39
CA GLY A 196 -8.51 -19.81 -14.33
C GLY A 196 -9.93 -20.38 -14.42
N THR A 197 -10.61 -20.54 -13.28
CA THR A 197 -12.04 -20.92 -13.26
C THR A 197 -12.91 -19.87 -13.97
N ALA A 198 -12.68 -18.58 -13.71
CA ALA A 198 -13.40 -17.50 -14.38
C ALA A 198 -13.15 -17.51 -15.90
N LYS A 199 -11.91 -17.72 -16.35
CA LYS A 199 -11.55 -17.87 -17.76
C LYS A 199 -12.33 -19.02 -18.41
N ASP A 200 -12.32 -20.21 -17.80
CA ASP A 200 -12.98 -21.40 -18.34
C ASP A 200 -14.51 -21.24 -18.44
N LEU A 201 -15.13 -20.46 -17.56
CA LEU A 201 -16.56 -20.14 -17.62
C LEU A 201 -16.91 -19.06 -18.67
N LEU A 202 -16.03 -18.08 -18.86
CA LEU A 202 -16.27 -16.92 -19.73
C LEU A 202 -15.92 -17.19 -21.20
N GLU A 203 -14.91 -18.02 -21.46
CA GLU A 203 -14.43 -18.32 -22.81
C GLU A 203 -15.51 -18.95 -23.71
N PRO A 204 -16.34 -19.93 -23.25
CA PRO A 204 -17.47 -20.44 -24.03
C PRO A 204 -18.57 -19.40 -24.31
N LEU A 205 -18.63 -18.34 -23.52
CA LEU A 205 -19.57 -17.22 -23.68
C LEU A 205 -19.03 -16.13 -24.61
N GLY A 206 -17.83 -16.29 -25.16
CA GLY A 206 -17.18 -15.33 -26.06
C GLY A 206 -16.46 -14.19 -25.33
N TYR A 207 -16.31 -14.27 -24.01
CA TYR A 207 -15.58 -13.29 -23.20
C TYR A 207 -14.17 -13.79 -22.90
N LYS A 208 -13.18 -12.89 -22.94
CA LYS A 208 -11.79 -13.18 -22.55
C LYS A 208 -11.53 -12.62 -21.16
N ALA A 209 -11.04 -13.46 -20.25
CA ALA A 209 -10.52 -13.01 -18.98
C ALA A 209 -9.11 -12.43 -19.19
N GLU A 210 -8.89 -11.20 -18.74
CA GLU A 210 -7.56 -10.56 -18.74
C GLU A 210 -7.10 -10.37 -17.30
N ALA A 211 -5.97 -10.97 -16.95
CA ALA A 211 -5.36 -10.84 -15.63
C ALA A 211 -3.86 -11.15 -15.71
N PRO A 212 -2.99 -10.42 -14.99
CA PRO A 212 -1.54 -10.65 -15.04
C PRO A 212 -1.11 -12.07 -14.65
N ILE A 213 -1.86 -12.74 -13.77
CA ILE A 213 -1.57 -14.13 -13.36
C ILE A 213 -1.61 -15.11 -14.55
N LEU A 214 -2.42 -14.86 -15.58
CA LEU A 214 -2.55 -15.71 -16.77
C LEU A 214 -1.29 -15.69 -17.64
N ASN A 215 -0.46 -14.66 -17.52
CA ASN A 215 0.77 -14.50 -18.30
C ASN A 215 1.99 -15.11 -17.61
N ARG A 216 1.84 -15.64 -16.39
CA ARG A 216 2.95 -16.23 -15.65
C ARG A 216 3.43 -17.51 -16.35
N PRO A 217 4.75 -17.71 -16.51
CA PRO A 217 5.30 -18.94 -17.10
C PRO A 217 4.89 -20.22 -16.34
N ASP A 218 4.62 -20.12 -15.05
CA ASP A 218 4.25 -21.22 -14.16
C ASP A 218 2.73 -21.31 -13.88
N PHE A 219 1.90 -20.58 -14.62
CA PHE A 219 0.45 -20.46 -14.37
C PHE A 219 -0.25 -21.82 -14.20
N GLU A 220 -0.10 -22.75 -15.15
CA GLU A 220 -0.76 -24.06 -15.13
C GLU A 220 -0.44 -24.87 -13.86
N HIS A 221 0.78 -24.73 -13.33
CA HIS A 221 1.17 -25.38 -12.08
C HIS A 221 0.53 -24.73 -10.85
N LEU A 222 0.46 -23.39 -10.83
CA LEU A 222 -0.20 -22.65 -9.76
C LEU A 222 -1.70 -22.95 -9.73
N GLU A 223 -2.33 -22.99 -10.90
CA GLU A 223 -3.75 -23.29 -11.04
C GLU A 223 -4.07 -24.71 -10.57
N ALA A 224 -3.31 -25.72 -11.02
CA ALA A 224 -3.51 -27.11 -10.61
C ALA A 224 -3.35 -27.29 -9.08
N ARG A 225 -2.38 -26.59 -8.47
CA ARG A 225 -2.25 -26.57 -7.00
C ARG A 225 -3.41 -25.87 -6.31
N GLY A 226 -3.87 -24.73 -6.83
CA GLY A 226 -5.00 -24.00 -6.26
C GLY A 226 -6.32 -24.75 -6.34
N ARG A 227 -6.56 -25.52 -7.41
CA ARG A 227 -7.75 -26.38 -7.57
C ARG A 227 -7.76 -27.60 -6.63
N SER A 228 -6.58 -28.02 -6.15
CA SER A 228 -6.43 -29.16 -5.24
C SER A 228 -6.32 -28.77 -3.76
N ALA A 229 -6.16 -27.48 -3.46
CA ALA A 229 -6.17 -26.95 -2.10
C ALA A 229 -7.60 -26.64 -1.62
N PRO A 230 -7.92 -26.80 -0.32
CA PRO A 230 -9.18 -26.31 0.22
C PRO A 230 -9.29 -24.78 0.05
N PRO A 231 -10.52 -24.22 -0.02
CA PRO A 231 -10.74 -22.78 -0.17
C PRO A 231 -9.99 -21.97 0.90
N ALA A 232 -9.52 -20.76 0.54
CA ALA A 232 -8.72 -19.91 1.43
C ALA A 232 -9.40 -19.55 2.77
N TRP A 233 -10.73 -19.66 2.87
CA TRP A 233 -11.54 -19.42 4.08
C TRP A 233 -11.77 -20.68 4.95
N GLU A 234 -11.37 -21.86 4.48
CA GLU A 234 -11.38 -23.12 5.24
C GLU A 234 -9.99 -23.51 5.77
N ALA A 235 -8.94 -22.77 5.40
CA ALA A 235 -7.61 -22.92 5.99
C ALA A 235 -7.61 -22.38 7.44
N PRO A 236 -6.87 -23.00 8.38
CA PRO A 236 -6.80 -22.50 9.75
C PRO A 236 -6.35 -21.04 9.71
N THR A 237 -7.24 -20.15 10.15
CA THR A 237 -6.91 -18.74 10.34
C THR A 237 -5.73 -18.64 11.30
N ALA A 238 -4.87 -17.65 11.10
CA ALA A 238 -3.90 -17.27 12.11
C ALA A 238 -4.59 -17.21 13.49
N PRO A 239 -3.94 -17.66 14.57
CA PRO A 239 -4.53 -17.60 15.90
C PRO A 239 -4.96 -16.15 16.17
N ALA A 240 -6.17 -15.99 16.71
CA ALA A 240 -6.69 -14.68 17.10
C ALA A 240 -5.63 -13.95 17.95
N PRO A 241 -5.47 -12.62 17.79
CA PRO A 241 -4.57 -11.86 18.65
C PRO A 241 -4.93 -12.15 20.11
N PRO A 242 -3.93 -12.32 20.99
CA PRO A 242 -4.21 -12.56 22.41
C PRO A 242 -5.12 -11.44 22.92
N GLU A 243 -6.23 -11.83 23.56
CA GLU A 243 -7.15 -10.88 24.19
C GLU A 243 -6.33 -9.94 25.07
N ALA A 244 -6.45 -8.63 24.82
CA ALA A 244 -5.79 -7.62 25.63
C ALA A 244 -6.15 -7.90 27.10
N GLU A 245 -5.14 -8.21 27.92
CA GLU A 245 -5.31 -8.39 29.36
C GLU A 245 -6.06 -7.18 29.90
N LYS A 246 -7.27 -7.41 30.43
CA LYS A 246 -8.04 -6.40 31.14
C LYS A 246 -7.13 -5.83 32.23
N LYS A 247 -6.72 -4.56 32.07
CA LYS A 247 -6.05 -3.81 33.13
C LYS A 247 -6.88 -3.97 34.42
N PRO A 248 -6.23 -4.27 35.56
CA PRO A 248 -6.96 -4.37 36.82
C PRO A 248 -7.61 -3.02 37.12
N GLU A 249 -8.91 -3.07 37.41
CA GLU A 249 -9.67 -1.92 37.92
C GLU A 249 -8.93 -1.35 39.13
N VAL A 250 -8.56 -0.08 39.03
CA VAL A 250 -8.02 0.69 40.14
C VAL A 250 -9.14 0.80 41.17
N GLY A 251 -8.96 0.13 42.31
CA GLY A 251 -9.92 0.13 43.40
C GLY A 251 -10.24 1.54 43.87
N GLU A 252 -11.53 1.87 43.86
CA GLU A 252 -12.08 2.99 44.60
C GLU A 252 -11.98 2.72 46.10
N ASN A 253 -11.34 3.62 46.84
CA ASN A 253 -11.75 4.00 48.19
C ASN A 253 -11.05 5.34 48.53
N PRO A 254 -11.66 6.25 49.32
CA PRO A 254 -12.43 5.91 50.50
C PRO A 254 -13.79 6.61 50.67
N GLU A 255 -14.67 5.90 51.37
CA GLU A 255 -15.76 6.43 52.18
C GLU A 255 -15.30 7.66 52.99
N ALA A 256 -16.01 8.77 52.80
CA ALA A 256 -16.03 9.89 53.72
C ALA A 256 -17.39 9.85 54.44
N GLU A 257 -17.40 9.41 55.70
CA GLU A 257 -18.47 9.72 56.66
C GLU A 257 -18.05 9.31 58.09
N SER A 258 -17.52 10.29 58.86
CA SER A 258 -17.93 10.64 60.24
C SER A 258 -17.01 11.71 60.85
#